data_AF-A0A8B8USS2-F1
#
_entry.id   AF-A0A8B8USS2-F1
#
_cell.length_a   1.000
_cell.length_b   1.000
_cell.length_c   1.000
_cell.angle_alpha   90.00
_cell.angle_beta   90.00
_cell.angle_gamma   90.00
#
_symmetry.space_group_name_H-M   'P 1'
#
loop_
_entity.id
_entity.type
_entity.pdbx_description
1 polymer ?
#
loop_
_entity_poly.entity_id
_entity_poly.type
_entity_poly.pdbx_seq_one_letter_code
_entity_poly.pdbx_strand_id
1 'polypeptide(L)'
;MTREEGRTYFESLCEEEQSLQECQTNLLNILDVLSELTNPESSDDLLTESLKKLPDLHGELVKSSIRLRYDKYQTREAQLLENTKTGRDVAAGVQNRKSISEYYSTFEQLNRDTLRYVNLLKRLSVDLAKQVEVSDPSVTVYEVDNWIPSEKLQGILEQYCAPDTDIRGVDAQIKNYLDQIKMARAKFGLENKYSLKERLSTLTKELNHWRKEWDDIEMLMFGDDAHSMKKMIQKIDSLKSEINASSESNPVDKGDIVLE
;
A
#
# COMPACT_ATOMS: atom_id res chain seq x y z
N MET A 1 -13.27 -49.01 46.61
CA MET A 1 -12.20 -49.34 45.65
C MET A 1 -10.98 -48.57 46.07
N THR A 2 -9.99 -49.30 46.57
CA THR A 2 -8.74 -48.75 47.09
C THR A 2 -8.02 -48.03 45.97
N ARG A 3 -7.90 -46.71 46.14
CA ARG A 3 -6.93 -45.88 45.45
C ARG A 3 -5.56 -46.54 45.63
N GLU A 4 -5.06 -47.21 44.59
CA GLU A 4 -3.62 -47.29 44.39
C GLU A 4 -3.16 -45.89 43.95
N GLU A 5 -3.11 -44.99 44.94
CA GLU A 5 -2.45 -43.70 44.86
C GLU A 5 -0.97 -43.97 44.60
N GLY A 6 -0.55 -43.96 43.33
CA GLY A 6 0.88 -44.03 43.03
C GLY A 6 1.24 -44.25 41.57
N ARG A 7 0.54 -45.14 40.86
CA ARG A 7 1.00 -45.55 39.53
C ARG A 7 0.67 -44.50 38.48
N THR A 8 1.69 -43.74 38.07
CA THR A 8 1.62 -42.93 36.86
C THR A 8 1.40 -43.83 35.64
N TYR A 9 0.90 -43.26 34.54
CA TYR A 9 0.78 -44.02 33.27
C TYR A 9 2.13 -44.62 32.86
N PHE A 10 3.22 -43.88 33.09
CA PHE A 10 4.58 -44.34 32.82
C PHE A 10 4.99 -45.54 33.69
N GLU A 11 4.77 -45.49 35.00
CA GLU A 11 5.07 -46.62 35.90
C GLU A 11 4.28 -47.88 35.53
N SER A 12 3.01 -47.71 35.14
CA SER A 12 2.16 -48.83 34.74
C SER A 12 2.66 -49.48 33.44
N LEU A 13 3.20 -48.70 32.50
CA LEU A 13 3.82 -49.22 31.28
C LEU A 13 5.11 -50.01 31.57
N CYS A 14 5.93 -49.55 32.51
CA CYS A 14 7.14 -50.28 32.92
C CYS A 14 6.80 -51.64 33.56
N GLU A 15 5.71 -51.71 34.33
CA GLU A 15 5.23 -52.97 34.90
C GLU A 15 4.64 -53.91 33.83
N GLU A 16 3.90 -53.39 32.85
CA GLU A 16 3.44 -54.16 31.68
C GLU A 16 4.61 -54.76 30.90
N GLU A 17 5.71 -54.01 30.71
CA GLU A 17 6.92 -54.47 30.05
C GLU A 17 7.65 -55.57 30.84
N GLN A 18 7.74 -55.43 32.17
CA GLN A 18 8.32 -56.47 33.02
C GLN A 18 7.51 -57.78 32.95
N SER A 19 6.17 -57.69 33.06
CA SER A 19 5.28 -58.85 32.94
C SER A 19 5.34 -59.49 31.54
N LEU A 20 5.56 -58.69 30.48
CA LEU A 20 5.74 -59.18 29.12
C LEU A 20 7.04 -60.00 29.01
N GLN A 21 8.12 -59.53 29.60
CA GLN A 21 9.41 -60.23 29.61
C GLN A 21 9.31 -61.60 30.32
N GLU A 22 8.67 -61.65 31.48
CA GLU A 22 8.40 -62.90 32.21
C GLU A 22 7.56 -63.87 31.36
N CYS A 23 6.51 -63.38 30.69
CA CYS A 23 5.68 -64.19 29.80
C CYS A 23 6.45 -64.73 28.58
N GLN A 24 7.31 -63.90 27.98
CA GLN A 24 8.11 -64.29 26.81
C GLN A 24 9.13 -65.37 27.17
N THR A 25 9.78 -65.24 28.33
CA THR A 25 10.76 -66.23 28.81
C THR A 25 10.09 -67.60 29.03
N ASN A 26 8.92 -67.63 29.68
CA ASN A 26 8.16 -68.87 29.90
C ASN A 26 7.69 -69.50 28.58
N LEU A 27 7.30 -68.67 27.60
CA LEU A 27 6.89 -69.14 26.28
C LEU A 27 8.05 -69.75 25.49
N LEU A 28 9.23 -69.14 25.52
CA LEU A 28 10.43 -69.68 24.89
C LEU A 28 10.82 -71.02 25.51
N ASN A 29 10.83 -71.13 26.84
CA ASN A 29 11.11 -72.40 27.53
C ASN A 29 10.13 -73.51 27.14
N ILE A 30 8.84 -73.19 26.95
CA ILE A 30 7.84 -74.16 26.48
C ILE A 30 8.10 -74.57 25.03
N LEU A 31 8.46 -73.62 24.16
CA LEU A 31 8.79 -73.91 22.77
C LEU A 31 10.03 -74.80 22.66
N ASP A 32 11.04 -74.56 23.50
CA ASP A 32 12.26 -75.38 23.55
C ASP A 32 11.90 -76.82 23.99
N VAL A 33 11.12 -76.98 25.07
CA VAL A 33 10.65 -78.29 25.55
C VAL A 33 9.76 -78.99 24.50
N LEU A 34 8.89 -78.26 23.80
CA LEU A 34 8.08 -78.81 22.71
C LEU A 34 8.94 -79.25 21.54
N SER A 35 9.99 -78.49 21.20
CA SER A 35 10.91 -78.83 20.12
C SER A 35 11.68 -80.13 20.43
N GLU A 36 12.11 -80.32 21.69
CA GLU A 36 12.71 -81.55 22.18
C GLU A 36 11.76 -82.74 22.09
N LEU A 37 10.47 -82.55 22.44
CA LEU A 37 9.44 -83.59 22.37
C LEU A 37 9.11 -84.02 20.93
N THR A 38 9.28 -83.13 19.96
CA THR A 38 9.06 -83.41 18.53
C THR A 38 10.30 -83.90 17.79
N ASN A 39 11.46 -83.97 18.45
CA ASN A 39 12.71 -84.34 17.79
C ASN A 39 12.78 -85.87 17.59
N PRO A 40 12.87 -86.38 16.34
CA PRO A 40 12.91 -87.82 16.08
C PRO A 40 14.18 -88.53 16.57
N GLU A 41 15.23 -87.78 16.96
CA GLU A 41 16.50 -88.33 17.46
C GLU A 41 16.63 -88.34 19.00
N SER A 42 15.60 -87.92 19.74
CA SER A 42 15.65 -87.85 21.21
C SER A 42 15.51 -89.22 21.88
N SER A 43 16.27 -89.45 22.95
CA SER A 43 16.13 -90.61 23.85
C SER A 43 14.76 -90.62 24.54
N ASP A 44 14.15 -91.80 24.71
CA ASP A 44 12.89 -91.98 25.45
C ASP A 44 12.95 -91.41 26.88
N ASP A 45 14.12 -91.48 27.53
CA ASP A 45 14.31 -90.91 28.88
C ASP A 45 14.19 -89.37 28.86
N LEU A 46 14.71 -88.70 27.83
CA LEU A 46 14.59 -87.24 27.66
C LEU A 46 13.15 -86.84 27.34
N LEU A 47 12.46 -87.63 26.51
CA LEU A 47 11.04 -87.44 26.19
C LEU A 47 10.16 -87.50 27.44
N THR A 48 10.40 -88.48 28.33
CA THR A 48 9.63 -88.60 29.57
C THR A 48 9.93 -87.49 30.58
N GLU A 49 11.16 -86.97 30.60
CA GLU A 49 11.53 -85.83 31.45
C GLU A 49 10.90 -84.52 30.95
N SER A 50 10.93 -84.27 29.65
CA SER A 50 10.31 -83.10 29.01
C SER A 50 8.78 -83.14 29.14
N LEU A 51 8.15 -84.32 29.07
CA LEU A 51 6.72 -84.52 29.37
C LEU A 51 6.34 -84.23 30.83
N LYS A 52 7.26 -84.46 31.79
CA LYS A 52 7.03 -84.14 33.20
C LYS A 52 7.21 -82.65 33.51
N LYS A 53 8.08 -81.95 32.79
CA LYS A 53 8.32 -80.50 32.96
C LYS A 53 7.24 -79.63 32.31
N LEU A 54 6.58 -80.13 31.26
CA LEU A 54 5.59 -79.38 30.49
C LEU A 54 4.37 -78.87 31.31
N PRO A 55 3.77 -79.64 32.23
CA PRO A 55 2.65 -79.17 33.05
C PRO A 55 3.02 -78.01 33.99
N ASP A 56 4.23 -78.04 34.55
CA ASP A 56 4.72 -76.99 35.45
C ASP A 56 4.91 -75.68 34.69
N LEU A 57 5.58 -75.74 33.52
CA LEU A 57 5.75 -74.60 32.63
C LEU A 57 4.41 -74.07 32.11
N HIS A 58 3.46 -74.94 31.79
CA HIS A 58 2.11 -74.54 31.38
C HIS A 58 1.39 -73.77 32.51
N GLY A 59 1.51 -74.22 33.76
CA GLY A 59 0.97 -73.53 34.92
C GLY A 59 1.57 -72.14 35.12
N GLU A 60 2.88 -71.99 34.91
CA GLU A 60 3.59 -70.71 35.00
C GLU A 60 3.22 -69.75 33.86
N LEU A 61 3.08 -70.25 32.63
CA LEU A 61 2.66 -69.46 31.49
C LEU A 61 1.24 -68.90 31.66
N VAL A 62 0.31 -69.71 32.20
CA VAL A 62 -1.05 -69.24 32.46
C VAL A 62 -1.05 -68.13 33.52
N LYS A 63 -0.25 -68.28 34.58
CA LYS A 63 -0.10 -67.24 35.62
C LYS A 63 0.48 -65.94 35.06
N SER A 64 1.55 -66.01 34.27
CA SER A 64 2.17 -64.82 33.67
C SER A 64 1.25 -64.15 32.65
N SER A 65 0.50 -64.93 31.87
CA SER A 65 -0.49 -64.40 30.92
C SER A 65 -1.65 -63.67 31.61
N ILE A 66 -2.15 -64.20 32.73
CA ILE A 66 -3.19 -63.54 33.53
C ILE A 66 -2.68 -62.21 34.08
N ARG A 67 -1.44 -62.18 34.59
CA ARG A 67 -0.81 -60.96 35.08
C ARG A 67 -0.66 -59.90 34.00
N LEU A 68 -0.14 -60.27 32.82
CA LEU A 68 -0.01 -59.35 31.68
C LEU A 68 -1.36 -58.73 31.26
N ARG A 69 -2.45 -59.51 31.26
CA ARG A 69 -3.79 -58.99 30.97
C ARG A 69 -4.30 -58.05 32.05
N TYR A 70 -4.01 -58.34 33.32
CA TYR A 70 -4.35 -57.46 34.43
C TYR A 70 -3.63 -56.11 34.29
N ASP A 71 -2.32 -56.14 34.06
CA ASP A 71 -1.50 -54.96 33.86
C ASP A 71 -2.01 -54.15 32.66
N LYS A 72 -2.47 -54.81 31.59
CA LYS A 72 -3.07 -54.14 30.44
C LYS A 72 -4.31 -53.31 30.78
N TYR A 73 -5.20 -53.84 31.61
CA TYR A 73 -6.38 -53.09 32.04
C TYR A 73 -5.97 -51.93 32.95
N GLN A 74 -4.96 -52.14 33.79
CA GLN A 74 -4.43 -51.10 34.67
C GLN A 74 -3.75 -49.96 33.91
N THR A 75 -2.92 -50.26 32.89
CA THR A 75 -2.29 -49.23 32.04
C THR A 75 -3.32 -48.44 31.26
N ARG A 76 -4.37 -49.11 30.75
CA ARG A 76 -5.46 -48.44 30.05
C ARG A 76 -6.25 -47.49 30.95
N GLU A 77 -6.54 -47.90 32.18
CA GLU A 77 -7.25 -47.07 33.14
C GLU A 77 -6.40 -45.86 33.57
N ALA A 78 -5.10 -46.07 33.84
CA ALA A 78 -4.17 -44.99 34.17
C ALA A 78 -4.09 -43.94 33.05
N GLN A 79 -4.06 -44.38 31.79
CA GLN A 79 -4.08 -43.50 30.62
C GLN A 79 -5.35 -42.65 30.55
N LEU A 80 -6.52 -43.28 30.73
CA LEU A 80 -7.80 -42.58 30.69
C LEU A 80 -7.89 -41.57 31.84
N LEU A 81 -7.45 -41.94 33.04
CA LEU A 81 -7.45 -41.07 34.21
C LEU A 81 -6.53 -39.85 34.01
N GLU A 82 -5.32 -40.02 33.48
CA GLU A 82 -4.43 -38.88 33.20
C GLU A 82 -4.99 -37.94 32.11
N ASN A 83 -5.59 -38.49 31.06
CA ASN A 83 -6.18 -37.71 29.98
C ASN A 83 -7.42 -36.90 30.40
N THR A 84 -8.08 -37.23 31.53
CA THR A 84 -9.19 -36.42 32.05
C THR A 84 -8.73 -35.10 32.65
N LYS A 85 -7.44 -34.95 33.00
CA LYS A 85 -6.89 -33.70 33.54
C LYS A 85 -6.85 -32.66 32.43
N THR A 86 -7.60 -31.58 32.60
CA THR A 86 -7.61 -30.50 31.61
C THR A 86 -6.41 -29.57 31.82
N GLY A 87 -5.98 -28.87 30.77
CA GLY A 87 -4.89 -27.88 30.89
C GLY A 87 -5.18 -26.77 31.92
N ARG A 88 -6.46 -26.51 32.23
CA ARG A 88 -6.86 -25.56 33.29
C ARG A 88 -6.55 -26.10 34.69
N ASP A 89 -6.69 -27.40 34.91
CA ASP A 89 -6.39 -28.04 36.20
C ASP A 89 -4.88 -28.00 36.47
N VAL A 90 -4.07 -28.23 35.42
CA VAL A 90 -2.61 -28.12 35.49
C VAL A 90 -2.17 -26.67 35.75
N ALA A 91 -2.83 -25.69 35.11
CA ALA A 91 -2.52 -24.27 35.27
C ALA A 91 -3.09 -23.64 36.56
N ALA A 92 -3.91 -24.36 37.33
CA ALA A 92 -4.52 -23.84 38.55
C ALA A 92 -3.48 -23.49 39.63
N GLY A 93 -2.32 -24.15 39.65
CA GLY A 93 -1.25 -23.93 40.64
C GLY A 93 -0.38 -22.69 40.42
N VAL A 94 -0.65 -21.87 39.40
CA VAL A 94 0.20 -20.73 39.06
C VAL A 94 0.14 -19.64 40.13
N GLN A 95 1.30 -19.28 40.70
CA GLN A 95 1.43 -18.35 41.83
C GLN A 95 1.21 -16.88 41.44
N ASN A 96 1.66 -16.46 40.25
CA ASN A 96 1.66 -15.06 39.82
C ASN A 96 0.51 -14.69 38.86
N ARG A 97 -0.73 -15.02 39.26
CA ARG A 97 -1.92 -14.77 38.42
C ARG A 97 -2.12 -13.29 38.04
N LYS A 98 -1.74 -12.36 38.92
CA LYS A 98 -1.86 -10.91 38.68
C LYS A 98 -1.00 -10.46 37.48
N SER A 99 0.28 -10.84 37.47
CA SER A 99 1.20 -10.53 36.36
C SER A 99 0.74 -11.15 35.04
N ILE A 100 0.18 -12.36 35.06
CA ILE A 100 -0.38 -13.00 33.86
C ILE A 100 -1.59 -12.22 33.36
N SER A 101 -2.51 -11.83 34.25
CA SER A 101 -3.66 -11.00 33.87
C SER A 101 -3.23 -9.66 33.29
N GLU A 102 -2.23 -9.00 33.88
CA GLU A 102 -1.65 -7.74 33.37
C GLU A 102 -1.01 -7.94 31.99
N TYR A 103 -0.29 -9.05 31.79
CA TYR A 103 0.29 -9.40 30.50
C TYR A 103 -0.77 -9.59 29.42
N TYR A 104 -1.82 -10.37 29.69
CA TYR A 104 -2.91 -10.55 28.72
C TYR A 104 -3.64 -9.23 28.44
N SER A 105 -3.88 -8.42 29.48
CA SER A 105 -4.55 -7.13 29.34
C SER A 105 -3.73 -6.15 28.50
N THR A 106 -2.41 -6.09 28.70
CA THR A 106 -1.52 -5.24 27.90
C THR A 106 -1.45 -5.71 26.45
N PHE A 107 -1.46 -7.02 26.21
CA PHE A 107 -1.50 -7.57 24.85
C PHE A 107 -2.81 -7.26 24.13
N GLU A 108 -3.95 -7.38 24.81
CA GLU A 108 -5.26 -7.01 24.26
C GLU A 108 -5.34 -5.52 23.94
N GLN A 109 -4.83 -4.66 24.83
CA GLN A 109 -4.75 -3.22 24.61
C GLN A 109 -3.85 -2.88 23.42
N LEU A 110 -2.66 -3.48 23.36
CA LEU A 110 -1.73 -3.31 22.24
C LEU A 110 -2.38 -3.71 20.93
N ASN A 111 -2.99 -4.89 20.86
CA ASN A 111 -3.65 -5.38 19.65
C ASN A 111 -4.78 -4.44 19.20
N ARG A 112 -5.61 -3.97 20.15
CA ARG A 112 -6.67 -3.00 19.86
C ARG A 112 -6.10 -1.69 19.30
N ASP A 113 -5.04 -1.17 19.92
CA ASP A 113 -4.44 0.09 19.53
C ASP A 113 -3.68 -0.01 18.20
N THR A 114 -3.03 -1.15 17.92
CA THR A 114 -2.43 -1.46 16.61
C THR A 114 -3.49 -1.50 15.51
N LEU A 115 -4.60 -2.21 15.73
CA LEU A 115 -5.69 -2.26 14.76
C LEU A 115 -6.28 -0.86 14.52
N ARG A 116 -6.43 -0.06 15.58
CA ARG A 116 -6.88 1.33 15.46
C ARG A 116 -5.89 2.17 14.63
N TYR A 117 -4.60 2.06 14.91
CA TYR A 117 -3.55 2.80 14.21
C TYR A 117 -3.51 2.46 12.72
N VAL A 118 -3.50 1.17 12.37
CA VAL A 118 -3.51 0.72 10.97
C VAL A 118 -4.76 1.21 10.24
N ASN A 119 -5.92 1.17 10.90
CA ASN A 119 -7.17 1.65 10.32
C ASN A 119 -7.15 3.18 10.10
N LEU A 120 -6.49 3.92 10.99
CA LEU A 120 -6.35 5.38 10.91
C LEU A 120 -5.51 5.84 9.71
N LEU A 121 -4.53 5.03 9.30
CA LEU A 121 -3.59 5.40 8.22
C LEU A 121 -4.20 5.41 6.82
N LYS A 122 -5.17 4.54 6.53
CA LYS A 122 -5.70 4.38 5.15
C LYS A 122 -7.20 4.54 5.03
N ARG A 123 -7.97 3.99 5.97
CA ARG A 123 -9.44 3.98 5.86
C ARG A 123 -10.06 5.24 6.43
N LEU A 124 -9.44 5.78 7.48
CA LEU A 124 -9.87 7.01 8.14
C LEU A 124 -8.88 8.15 7.89
N SER A 125 -8.01 8.02 6.89
CA SER A 125 -7.11 9.09 6.50
C SER A 125 -7.92 10.25 5.90
N VAL A 126 -7.46 11.46 6.16
CA VAL A 126 -8.01 12.68 5.59
C VAL A 126 -6.90 13.35 4.81
N ASP A 127 -7.12 13.46 3.50
CA ASP A 127 -6.14 14.03 2.58
C ASP A 127 -6.37 15.54 2.40
N LEU A 128 -5.40 16.21 1.78
CA LEU A 128 -5.48 17.63 1.45
C LEU A 128 -6.50 17.89 0.33
N ALA A 129 -7.02 19.12 0.29
CA ALA A 129 -7.78 19.60 -0.85
C ALA A 129 -6.88 19.68 -2.10
N LYS A 130 -7.20 18.89 -3.13
CA LYS A 130 -6.43 18.82 -4.38
C LYS A 130 -6.73 20.01 -5.31
N GLN A 131 -6.21 21.20 -4.98
CA GLN A 131 -6.26 22.37 -5.88
C GLN A 131 -5.15 22.26 -6.93
N VAL A 132 -5.53 21.96 -8.18
CA VAL A 132 -4.58 21.74 -9.29
C VAL A 132 -4.37 23.01 -10.10
N GLU A 133 -3.12 23.46 -10.23
CA GLU A 133 -2.69 24.53 -11.12
C GLU A 133 -1.43 24.04 -11.85
N VAL A 134 -1.45 24.00 -13.18
CA VAL A 134 -0.33 23.48 -14.00
C VAL A 134 0.28 24.65 -14.77
N SER A 135 1.60 24.83 -14.60
CA SER A 135 2.34 25.91 -15.26
C SER A 135 2.73 25.58 -16.71
N ASP A 136 2.86 24.30 -17.06
CA ASP A 136 3.24 23.88 -18.40
C ASP A 136 2.05 23.97 -19.37
N PRO A 137 2.11 24.84 -20.39
CA PRO A 137 1.03 24.99 -21.37
C PRO A 137 0.84 23.76 -22.26
N SER A 138 1.79 22.82 -22.29
CA SER A 138 1.75 21.61 -23.11
C SER A 138 0.82 20.54 -22.53
N VAL A 139 0.55 20.61 -21.21
CA VAL A 139 -0.26 19.62 -20.49
C VAL A 139 -1.73 20.01 -20.62
N THR A 140 -2.45 19.27 -21.47
CA THR A 140 -3.89 19.46 -21.72
C THR A 140 -4.77 18.50 -20.92
N VAL A 141 -4.21 17.36 -20.50
CA VAL A 141 -4.87 16.37 -19.65
C VAL A 141 -4.03 16.18 -18.40
N TYR A 142 -4.64 16.31 -17.22
CA TYR A 142 -3.96 16.16 -15.94
C TYR A 142 -4.59 15.02 -15.13
N GLU A 143 -3.77 14.09 -14.70
CA GLU A 143 -4.15 13.04 -13.76
C GLU A 143 -4.19 13.59 -12.33
N VAL A 144 -5.38 13.69 -11.75
CA VAL A 144 -5.62 14.29 -10.42
C VAL A 144 -4.88 13.55 -9.29
N ASP A 145 -4.50 12.29 -9.51
CA ASP A 145 -3.77 11.49 -8.52
C ASP A 145 -2.27 11.78 -8.48
N ASN A 146 -1.70 12.39 -9.54
CA ASN A 146 -0.30 12.83 -9.56
C ASN A 146 -0.11 14.21 -8.92
N TRP A 147 -1.15 14.76 -8.31
CA TRP A 147 -1.07 16.01 -7.57
C TRP A 147 -0.32 15.82 -6.25
N ILE A 148 0.69 16.67 -6.03
CA ILE A 148 1.56 16.65 -4.86
C ILE A 148 1.52 18.05 -4.22
N PRO A 149 1.52 18.16 -2.88
CA PRO A 149 1.62 19.45 -2.21
C PRO A 149 2.95 20.15 -2.52
N SER A 150 3.00 21.47 -2.33
CA SER A 150 4.25 22.21 -2.47
C SER A 150 5.30 21.70 -1.48
N GLU A 151 6.57 21.66 -1.89
CA GLU A 151 7.70 21.18 -1.05
C GLU A 151 7.75 21.84 0.33
N LYS A 152 7.45 23.16 0.41
CA LYS A 152 7.40 23.90 1.68
C LYS A 152 6.32 23.39 2.62
N LEU A 153 5.14 23.04 2.10
CA LEU A 153 4.06 22.48 2.89
C LEU A 153 4.38 21.03 3.30
N GLN A 154 4.94 20.25 2.38
CA GLN A 154 5.37 18.88 2.67
C GLN A 154 6.41 18.85 3.81
N GLY A 155 7.41 19.71 3.77
CA GLY A 155 8.42 19.80 4.84
C GLY A 155 7.86 20.21 6.21
N ILE A 156 6.74 20.93 6.27
CA ILE A 156 6.04 21.22 7.53
C ILE A 156 5.19 20.01 7.98
N LEU A 157 4.54 19.32 7.04
CA LEU A 157 3.71 18.15 7.35
C LEU A 157 4.54 16.95 7.82
N GLU A 158 5.70 16.71 7.21
CA GLU A 158 6.62 15.63 7.62
C GLU A 158 7.15 15.83 9.04
N GLN A 159 7.24 17.09 9.51
CA GLN A 159 7.62 17.37 10.89
C GLN A 159 6.61 16.83 11.90
N TYR A 160 5.31 16.67 11.58
CA TYR A 160 4.36 16.06 12.52
C TYR A 160 4.69 14.62 12.88
N CYS A 161 5.40 13.92 12.00
CA CYS A 161 5.80 12.53 12.22
C CYS A 161 7.20 12.40 12.83
N ALA A 162 7.91 13.51 13.05
CA ALA A 162 9.25 13.49 13.61
C ALA A 162 9.21 13.26 15.13
N PRO A 163 10.08 12.38 15.68
CA PRO A 163 9.95 11.88 17.06
C PRO A 163 10.11 12.97 18.14
N ASP A 164 10.89 14.01 17.86
CA ASP A 164 11.28 15.02 18.85
C ASP A 164 10.51 16.35 18.71
N THR A 165 9.48 16.40 17.86
CA THR A 165 8.77 17.64 17.56
C THR A 165 7.55 17.87 18.46
N ASP A 166 7.39 19.09 18.94
CA ASP A 166 6.16 19.51 19.62
C ASP A 166 5.10 19.89 18.58
N ILE A 167 3.96 19.20 18.63
CA ILE A 167 2.78 19.41 17.77
C ILE A 167 2.37 20.89 17.75
N ARG A 168 2.43 21.58 18.90
CA ARG A 168 2.03 22.99 18.99
C ARG A 168 2.95 23.92 18.21
N GLY A 169 4.24 23.60 18.17
CA GLY A 169 5.23 24.34 17.39
C GLY A 169 4.94 24.24 15.90
N VAL A 170 4.62 23.02 15.43
CA VAL A 170 4.29 22.79 14.03
C VAL A 170 2.95 23.43 13.64
N ASP A 171 1.94 23.39 14.52
CA ASP A 171 0.66 24.09 14.32
C ASP A 171 0.85 25.61 14.09
N ALA A 172 1.78 26.23 14.83
CA ALA A 172 2.12 27.64 14.65
C ALA A 172 2.79 27.89 13.29
N GLN A 173 3.68 26.99 12.85
CA GLN A 173 4.29 27.07 11.52
C GLN A 173 3.24 26.95 10.40
N ILE A 174 2.26 26.04 10.54
CA ILE A 174 1.15 25.92 9.57
C ILE A 174 0.35 27.22 9.50
N LYS A 175 -0.01 27.81 10.64
CA LYS A 175 -0.77 29.08 10.66
C LYS A 175 -0.01 30.20 9.97
N ASN A 176 1.28 30.34 10.28
CA ASN A 176 2.14 31.34 9.64
C ASN A 176 2.24 31.10 8.13
N TYR A 177 2.39 29.84 7.70
CA TYR A 177 2.42 29.49 6.27
C TYR A 177 1.10 29.84 5.57
N LEU A 178 -0.05 29.50 6.16
CA LEU A 178 -1.36 29.83 5.61
C LEU A 178 -1.55 31.35 5.49
N ASP A 179 -1.13 32.12 6.48
CA ASP A 179 -1.24 33.58 6.44
C ASP A 179 -0.30 34.20 5.40
N GLN A 180 0.91 33.67 5.25
CA GLN A 180 1.81 34.07 4.16
C GLN A 180 1.18 33.82 2.77
N ILE A 181 0.54 32.67 2.55
CA ILE A 181 -0.13 32.37 1.28
C ILE A 181 -1.31 33.31 1.04
N LYS A 182 -2.13 33.60 2.05
CA LYS A 182 -3.24 34.56 1.93
C LYS A 182 -2.73 35.95 1.55
N MET A 183 -1.69 36.43 2.23
CA MET A 183 -1.10 37.75 1.96
C MET A 183 -0.49 37.81 0.55
N ALA A 184 0.26 36.79 0.15
CA ALA A 184 0.86 36.73 -1.19
C ALA A 184 -0.22 36.72 -2.28
N ARG A 185 -1.22 35.83 -2.18
CA ARG A 185 -2.33 35.77 -3.15
C ARG A 185 -3.11 37.09 -3.21
N ALA A 186 -3.40 37.70 -2.06
CA ALA A 186 -4.09 39.00 -2.01
C ALA A 186 -3.28 40.11 -2.68
N LYS A 187 -1.96 40.18 -2.39
CA LYS A 187 -1.06 41.17 -3.01
C LYS A 187 -1.05 41.07 -4.52
N PHE A 188 -0.78 39.88 -5.06
CA PHE A 188 -0.73 39.67 -6.52
C PHE A 188 -2.11 39.83 -7.17
N GLY A 189 -3.20 39.42 -6.51
CA GLY A 189 -4.55 39.61 -7.01
C GLY A 189 -4.95 41.08 -7.12
N LEU A 190 -4.61 41.90 -6.11
CA LEU A 190 -4.87 43.34 -6.13
C LEU A 190 -4.02 44.05 -7.19
N GLU A 191 -2.73 43.73 -7.26
CA GLU A 191 -1.82 44.32 -8.26
C GLU A 191 -2.28 44.00 -9.69
N ASN A 192 -2.65 42.74 -9.96
CA ASN A 192 -3.12 42.34 -11.27
C ASN A 192 -4.45 43.03 -11.64
N LYS A 193 -5.40 43.11 -10.70
CA LYS A 193 -6.70 43.72 -10.95
C LYS A 193 -6.64 45.23 -11.18
N TYR A 194 -5.83 45.96 -10.43
CA TYR A 194 -5.82 47.42 -10.49
C TYR A 194 -4.68 47.95 -11.38
N SER A 195 -3.44 47.54 -11.13
CA SER A 195 -2.28 48.08 -11.86
C SER A 195 -2.20 47.54 -13.29
N LEU A 196 -2.26 46.22 -13.48
CA LEU A 196 -2.12 45.63 -14.82
C LEU A 196 -3.33 45.93 -15.70
N LYS A 197 -4.55 45.90 -15.15
CA LYS A 197 -5.76 46.24 -15.91
C LYS A 197 -5.77 47.69 -16.38
N GLU A 198 -5.35 48.63 -15.52
CA GLU A 198 -5.27 50.04 -15.89
C GLU A 198 -4.23 50.25 -17.00
N ARG A 199 -3.02 49.68 -16.84
CA ARG A 199 -1.97 49.75 -17.86
C ARG A 199 -2.41 49.12 -19.18
N LEU A 200 -3.07 47.95 -19.14
CA LEU A 200 -3.61 47.29 -20.32
C LEU A 200 -4.66 48.18 -21.01
N SER A 201 -5.55 48.82 -20.24
CA SER A 201 -6.56 49.72 -20.80
C SER A 201 -5.93 50.94 -21.46
N THR A 202 -4.90 51.54 -20.87
CA THR A 202 -4.19 52.69 -21.44
C THR A 202 -3.45 52.27 -22.71
N LEU A 203 -2.70 51.17 -22.66
CA LEU A 203 -1.99 50.62 -23.82
C LEU A 203 -2.96 50.27 -24.96
N THR A 204 -4.13 49.72 -24.65
CA THR A 204 -5.16 49.41 -25.66
C THR A 204 -5.70 50.67 -26.32
N LYS A 205 -5.87 51.77 -25.56
CA LYS A 205 -6.28 53.07 -26.13
C LYS A 205 -5.19 53.64 -27.04
N GLU A 206 -3.94 53.61 -26.59
CA GLU A 206 -2.79 54.06 -27.38
C GLU A 206 -2.63 53.22 -28.65
N LEU A 207 -2.70 51.89 -28.56
CA LEU A 207 -2.62 50.99 -29.72
C LEU A 207 -3.74 51.28 -30.73
N ASN A 208 -4.96 51.51 -30.26
CA ASN A 208 -6.07 51.89 -31.14
C ASN A 208 -5.89 53.26 -31.78
N HIS A 209 -5.26 54.20 -31.07
CA HIS A 209 -4.91 55.50 -31.63
C HIS A 209 -3.85 55.36 -32.73
N TRP A 210 -2.76 54.63 -32.46
CA TRP A 210 -1.73 54.31 -33.45
C TRP A 210 -2.28 53.55 -34.65
N ARG A 211 -3.22 52.62 -34.43
CA ARG A 211 -3.91 51.93 -35.53
C ARG A 211 -4.67 52.92 -36.41
N LYS A 212 -5.42 53.86 -35.83
CA LYS A 212 -6.13 54.88 -36.60
C LYS A 212 -5.19 55.79 -37.37
N GLU A 213 -4.10 56.23 -36.74
CA GLU A 213 -3.10 57.05 -37.44
C GLU A 213 -2.46 56.29 -38.60
N TRP A 214 -2.21 54.98 -38.41
CA TRP A 214 -1.72 54.12 -39.48
C TRP A 214 -2.75 53.98 -40.61
N ASP A 215 -4.03 53.75 -40.28
CA ASP A 215 -5.13 53.68 -41.24
C ASP A 215 -5.30 55.03 -41.99
N ASP A 216 -5.13 56.16 -41.30
CA ASP A 216 -5.20 57.51 -41.88
C ASP A 216 -4.02 57.78 -42.84
N ILE A 217 -2.81 57.34 -42.48
CA ILE A 217 -1.63 57.38 -43.36
C ILE A 217 -1.85 56.46 -44.57
N GLU A 218 -2.39 55.25 -44.36
CA GLU A 218 -2.73 54.33 -45.45
C GLU A 218 -3.76 54.95 -46.39
N MET A 219 -4.78 55.62 -45.85
CA MET A 219 -5.78 56.34 -46.65
C MET A 219 -5.16 57.52 -47.43
N LEU A 220 -4.20 58.24 -46.84
CA LEU A 220 -3.48 59.31 -47.51
C LEU A 220 -2.56 58.80 -48.63
N MET A 221 -1.85 57.69 -48.41
CA MET A 221 -0.90 57.14 -49.40
C MET A 221 -1.60 56.34 -50.50
N PHE A 222 -2.57 55.50 -50.13
CA PHE A 222 -3.15 54.47 -50.99
C PHE A 222 -4.68 54.54 -51.11
N GLY A 223 -5.35 55.34 -50.30
CA GLY A 223 -6.79 55.48 -50.32
C GLY A 223 -7.34 56.10 -51.60
N ASP A 224 -8.64 55.96 -51.80
CA ASP A 224 -9.36 56.53 -52.94
C ASP A 224 -9.84 57.97 -52.68
N ASP A 225 -9.30 58.66 -51.69
CA ASP A 225 -9.63 60.07 -51.45
C ASP A 225 -9.00 61.01 -52.50
N ALA A 226 -9.65 62.15 -52.79
CA ALA A 226 -9.25 63.10 -53.83
C ALA A 226 -7.87 63.74 -53.61
N HIS A 227 -7.40 63.72 -52.35
CA HIS A 227 -6.09 64.19 -51.91
C HIS A 227 -5.07 63.05 -51.70
N SER A 228 -5.42 61.80 -52.02
CA SER A 228 -4.47 60.70 -51.87
C SER A 228 -3.31 60.82 -52.84
N MET A 229 -2.12 60.39 -52.40
CA MET A 229 -0.92 60.43 -53.24
C MET A 229 -1.09 59.63 -54.52
N LYS A 230 -1.81 58.49 -54.48
CA LYS A 230 -2.15 57.70 -55.66
C LYS A 230 -2.94 58.51 -56.69
N LYS A 231 -3.99 59.23 -56.28
CA LYS A 231 -4.77 60.08 -57.20
C LYS A 231 -4.02 61.34 -57.61
N MET A 232 -3.17 61.89 -56.76
CA MET A 232 -2.30 63.02 -57.10
C MET A 232 -1.27 62.64 -58.18
N ILE A 233 -0.65 61.46 -58.06
CA ILE A 233 0.25 60.91 -59.08
C ILE A 233 -0.50 60.65 -60.38
N GLN A 234 -1.70 60.04 -60.34
CA GLN A 234 -2.54 59.86 -61.53
C GLN A 234 -2.91 61.20 -62.19
N LYS A 235 -3.21 62.25 -61.41
CA LYS A 235 -3.46 63.59 -61.94
C LYS A 235 -2.21 64.19 -62.59
N ILE A 236 -1.03 64.03 -61.98
CA ILE A 236 0.25 64.46 -62.56
C ILE A 236 0.53 63.71 -63.87
N ASP A 237 0.29 62.40 -63.91
CA ASP A 237 0.42 61.60 -65.14
C ASP A 237 -0.58 62.06 -66.22
N SER A 238 -1.81 62.40 -65.84
CA SER A 238 -2.81 62.95 -66.77
C SER A 238 -2.41 64.34 -67.31
N LEU A 239 -1.90 65.23 -66.47
CA LEU A 239 -1.39 66.55 -66.88
C LEU A 239 -0.16 66.40 -67.79
N LYS A 240 0.73 65.45 -67.50
CA LYS A 240 1.85 65.11 -68.38
C LYS A 240 1.36 64.59 -69.74
N SER A 241 0.30 63.79 -69.75
CA SER A 241 -0.32 63.31 -70.99
C SER A 241 -1.02 64.44 -71.78
N GLU A 242 -1.68 65.38 -71.11
CA GLU A 242 -2.26 66.58 -71.75
C GLU A 242 -1.19 67.51 -72.31
N ILE A 243 -0.08 67.71 -71.59
CA ILE A 243 1.07 68.48 -72.10
C ILE A 243 1.62 67.82 -73.36
N ASN A 244 1.81 66.50 -73.36
CA ASN A 244 2.28 65.76 -74.54
C ASN A 244 1.25 65.76 -75.69
N ALA A 245 -0.06 65.75 -75.40
CA ALA A 245 -1.11 65.84 -76.42
C ALA A 245 -1.28 67.26 -76.99
N SER A 246 -1.05 68.30 -76.19
CA SER A 246 -1.05 69.70 -76.62
C SER A 246 0.19 70.05 -77.47
N SER A 247 1.27 69.28 -77.36
CA SER A 247 2.41 69.35 -78.30
C SER A 247 2.17 68.65 -79.64
N GLU A 248 1.12 67.83 -79.78
CA GLU A 248 0.81 67.09 -81.03
C GLU A 248 -0.40 67.65 -81.80
N SER A 249 -1.05 68.73 -81.34
CA SER A 249 -2.29 69.27 -81.94
C SER A 249 -2.17 70.69 -82.52
N ASN A 250 -1.10 70.96 -83.30
CA ASN A 250 -1.04 72.09 -84.22
C ASN A 250 -0.81 71.61 -85.67
N PRO A 251 -1.86 71.38 -86.47
CA PRO A 251 -1.74 71.38 -87.92
C PRO A 251 -1.85 72.83 -88.43
N VAL A 252 -0.81 73.23 -89.16
CA VAL A 252 -0.66 74.48 -89.90
C VAL A 252 -1.80 74.67 -90.89
N ASP A 253 -2.46 75.83 -90.87
CA ASP A 253 -3.27 76.31 -92.01
C ASP A 253 -2.90 77.76 -92.36
N LYS A 254 -2.64 77.97 -93.66
CA LYS A 254 -2.11 79.19 -94.27
C LYS A 254 -3.26 79.99 -94.87
N GLY A 255 -3.37 81.27 -94.55
CA GLY A 255 -4.23 82.22 -95.26
C GLY A 255 -3.42 83.44 -95.72
N ASP A 256 -3.28 83.58 -97.03
CA ASP A 256 -2.60 84.66 -97.73
C ASP A 256 -3.35 86.01 -97.70
N ILE A 257 -2.56 87.05 -97.96
CA ILE A 257 -2.78 88.50 -97.95
C ILE A 257 -3.63 88.98 -99.14
N VAL A 258 -4.45 90.05 -98.96
CA VAL A 258 -4.53 91.19 -99.92
C VAL A 258 -4.85 92.50 -99.16
N LEU A 259 -4.05 93.54 -99.44
CA LEU A 259 -4.27 94.95 -99.13
C LEU A 259 -4.86 95.68 -100.35
N GLU A 260 -5.80 96.59 -100.11
CA GLU A 260 -5.74 97.96 -100.64
C GLU A 260 -5.62 98.92 -99.45
#